data_AF-A0A6A6C1X4-F1
#
_entry.id   AF-A0A6A6C1X4-F1
#
_cell.length_a   1.000
_cell.length_b   1.000
_cell.length_c   1.000
_cell.angle_alpha   90.00
_cell.angle_beta   90.00
_cell.angle_gamma   90.00
#
_symmetry.space_group_name_H-M   'P 1'
#
loop_
_entity.id
_entity.type
_entity.pdbx_description
1 polymer ?
#
loop_
_entity_poly.entity_id
_entity_poly.type
_entity_poly.pdbx_seq_one_letter_code
_entity_poly.pdbx_strand_id
1 'polypeptide(L)'
;MSCFCLRPSLTLSGATYLRLLGVSSRCYGTKPTAAQPPVQSREQAVDNAHGTASKKATKQAAYARHWLRAILRECTYLPDPKARQFVSQYVLSRFRTYQFKTWKSRNMKNIHGLEGRLKDKQKELRLFHRLLNRANEGETKPLLKVLFMTYGRTGKRRHDLMIPLLAKPAQEDSDLTAMYNQDGELVWNEGATGQSAKSDAVEDKYRLSPALYALALSQQKIDPPDRTRPNPRKLRPDIPELNSKMRPMPASRVNNLTKKWYAELLDRVLPPLPADEWYKLQDLANGRGISTKPQKRKAPADAVSIATRKGTALDMVVQGDFDKREFGNPEAHTITARYMQRLYALVFKQCPMMDYDSERGKWSVTWGKYAVRPYRIVQDRQDPTIN
;
A
#
# COMPACT_ATOMS: atom_id res chain seq x y z
N MET A 1 -11.79 -14.25 -8.48
CA MET A 1 -11.70 -12.82 -8.85
C MET A 1 -12.95 -12.11 -8.38
N SER A 2 -12.85 -11.15 -7.45
CA SER A 2 -13.88 -10.13 -7.17
C SER A 2 -13.33 -9.13 -6.15
N CYS A 3 -13.12 -7.89 -6.58
CA CYS A 3 -12.71 -6.76 -5.75
C CYS A 3 -13.92 -6.27 -4.94
N PHE A 4 -13.84 -6.28 -3.61
CA PHE A 4 -14.74 -5.53 -2.74
C PHE A 4 -13.97 -4.36 -2.12
N CYS A 5 -14.19 -3.17 -2.67
CA CYS A 5 -13.85 -1.91 -2.00
C CYS A 5 -15.05 -1.50 -1.15
N LEU A 6 -14.92 -1.58 0.18
CA LEU A 6 -15.84 -0.97 1.12
C LEU A 6 -15.74 0.55 1.04
N ARG A 7 -16.88 1.21 0.78
CA ARG A 7 -17.09 2.65 1.02
C ARG A 7 -17.49 2.87 2.48
N PRO A 8 -17.04 3.94 3.14
CA PRO A 8 -17.70 4.42 4.35
C PRO A 8 -18.80 5.45 3.98
N SER A 9 -19.96 5.23 4.58
CA SER A 9 -21.09 6.15 4.70
C SER A 9 -20.76 7.29 5.66
N LEU A 10 -21.05 8.53 5.25
CA LEU A 10 -21.16 9.66 6.18
C LEU A 10 -22.52 10.31 5.97
N THR A 11 -23.34 10.16 7.00
CA THR A 11 -24.54 10.93 7.30
C THR A 11 -24.14 12.31 7.81
N LEU A 12 -24.79 13.37 7.35
CA LEU A 12 -25.00 14.56 8.16
C LEU A 12 -26.24 15.32 7.66
N SER A 13 -27.12 15.56 8.63
CA SER A 13 -28.38 16.25 8.58
C SER A 13 -28.18 17.75 8.87
N GLY A 14 -29.01 18.60 8.27
CA GLY A 14 -29.66 19.69 9.00
C GLY A 14 -29.08 21.11 8.92
N ALA A 15 -30.02 22.03 8.68
CA ALA A 15 -30.09 23.45 9.10
C ALA A 15 -29.81 24.56 8.05
N THR A 16 -30.91 25.02 7.43
CA THR A 16 -31.49 26.40 7.44
C THR A 16 -30.56 27.64 7.55
N TYR A 17 -30.75 28.64 6.66
CA TYR A 17 -31.38 29.94 7.01
C TYR A 17 -31.75 30.82 5.79
N LEU A 18 -32.84 31.56 6.03
CA LEU A 18 -33.69 32.51 5.27
C LEU A 18 -33.10 33.71 4.48
N ARG A 19 -34.02 34.25 3.64
CA ARG A 19 -34.26 35.67 3.22
C ARG A 19 -33.35 36.23 2.10
N LEU A 20 -33.81 37.02 1.12
CA LEU A 20 -34.87 38.03 1.06
C LEU A 20 -35.34 38.30 -0.39
N LEU A 21 -36.52 38.93 -0.46
CA LEU A 21 -37.28 39.39 -1.62
C LEU A 21 -36.54 40.40 -2.52
N GLY A 22 -36.85 40.38 -3.82
CA GLY A 22 -36.44 41.40 -4.79
C GLY A 22 -37.29 41.33 -6.05
N VAL A 23 -38.45 41.97 -6.00
CA VAL A 23 -39.30 42.28 -7.15
C VAL A 23 -38.53 43.22 -8.08
N SER A 24 -38.42 42.87 -9.36
CA SER A 24 -38.06 43.85 -10.40
C SER A 24 -38.70 43.48 -11.73
N SER A 25 -39.69 44.29 -12.09
CA SER A 25 -40.31 44.40 -13.40
C SER A 25 -39.28 44.68 -14.48
N ARG A 26 -39.28 43.91 -15.58
CA ARG A 26 -38.67 44.33 -16.85
C ARG A 26 -39.43 43.77 -18.04
N CYS A 27 -40.20 44.66 -18.63
CA CYS A 27 -40.38 44.95 -20.05
C CYS A 27 -40.14 43.80 -21.05
N TYR A 28 -41.21 43.46 -21.78
CA TYR A 28 -41.16 42.73 -23.04
C TYR A 28 -40.39 43.53 -24.08
N GLY A 29 -39.10 43.23 -24.22
CA GLY A 29 -38.26 43.64 -25.35
C GLY A 29 -38.34 42.61 -26.46
N THR A 30 -38.59 43.09 -27.67
CA THR A 30 -38.62 42.34 -28.94
C THR A 30 -37.31 41.56 -29.15
N LYS A 31 -37.45 40.29 -29.55
CA LYS A 31 -36.33 39.41 -29.89
C LYS A 31 -35.59 39.96 -31.11
N PRO A 32 -34.27 40.21 -31.06
CA PRO A 32 -33.49 40.34 -32.28
C PRO A 32 -33.36 38.95 -32.93
N THR A 33 -33.69 38.90 -34.21
CA THR A 33 -33.50 37.75 -35.10
C THR A 33 -32.08 37.21 -34.96
N ALA A 34 -31.96 36.01 -34.39
CA ALA A 34 -30.70 35.32 -34.26
C ALA A 34 -30.19 34.98 -35.66
N ALA A 35 -29.12 35.65 -36.09
CA ALA A 35 -28.30 35.21 -37.21
C ALA A 35 -27.84 33.78 -36.95
N GLN A 36 -28.14 32.87 -37.88
CA GLN A 36 -27.66 31.50 -37.83
C GLN A 36 -26.13 31.51 -37.82
N PRO A 37 -25.46 30.78 -36.90
CA PRO A 37 -24.02 30.63 -36.98
C PRO A 37 -23.67 29.91 -38.29
N PRO A 38 -22.54 30.26 -38.94
CA PRO A 38 -22.13 29.61 -40.17
C PRO A 38 -22.04 28.09 -39.94
N VAL A 39 -22.68 27.33 -40.83
CA VAL A 39 -22.64 25.87 -40.88
C VAL A 39 -21.19 25.48 -41.17
N GLN A 40 -20.38 25.34 -40.12
CA GLN A 40 -19.08 24.70 -40.21
C GLN A 40 -19.33 23.28 -40.70
N SER A 41 -18.79 22.95 -41.87
CA SER A 41 -18.92 21.66 -42.50
C SER A 41 -18.55 20.56 -41.50
N ARG A 42 -19.40 19.53 -41.42
CA ARG A 42 -19.33 18.43 -40.43
C ARG A 42 -17.94 17.76 -40.39
N GLU A 43 -17.20 17.80 -41.50
CA GLU A 43 -15.82 17.34 -41.62
C GLU A 43 -14.82 18.18 -40.79
N GLN A 44 -14.92 19.51 -40.84
CA GLN A 44 -14.06 20.41 -40.06
C GLN A 44 -14.28 20.26 -38.55
N ALA A 45 -15.49 19.92 -38.12
CA ALA A 45 -15.80 19.65 -36.71
C ALA A 45 -15.15 18.34 -36.20
N VAL A 46 -15.05 17.32 -37.05
CA VAL A 46 -14.44 16.02 -36.72
C VAL A 46 -12.92 16.15 -36.62
N ASP A 47 -12.29 16.88 -37.55
CA ASP A 47 -10.84 17.12 -37.53
C ASP A 47 -10.41 17.96 -36.30
N ASN A 48 -11.21 18.97 -35.95
CA ASN A 48 -10.99 19.76 -34.73
C ASN A 48 -11.17 18.93 -33.44
N ALA A 49 -12.13 18.00 -33.42
CA ALA A 49 -12.32 17.08 -32.30
C ALA A 49 -11.13 16.11 -32.14
N HIS A 50 -10.60 15.57 -33.24
CA HIS A 50 -9.41 14.71 -33.22
C HIS A 50 -8.15 15.47 -32.76
N GLY A 51 -7.97 16.72 -33.22
CA GLY A 51 -6.87 17.58 -32.80
C GLY A 51 -6.90 17.92 -31.30
N THR A 52 -8.08 18.18 -30.73
CA THR A 52 -8.21 18.49 -29.29
C THR A 52 -8.00 17.27 -28.40
N ALA A 53 -8.43 16.08 -28.82
CA ALA A 53 -8.21 14.83 -28.08
C ALA A 53 -6.72 14.45 -28.04
N SER A 54 -6.01 14.60 -29.17
CA SER A 54 -4.56 14.38 -29.25
C SER A 54 -3.78 15.32 -28.32
N LYS A 55 -4.10 16.63 -28.33
CA LYS A 55 -3.49 17.63 -27.42
C LYS A 55 -3.77 17.34 -25.93
N LYS A 56 -4.94 16.81 -25.58
CA LYS A 56 -5.25 16.42 -24.19
C LYS A 56 -4.42 15.21 -23.75
N ALA A 57 -4.26 14.21 -24.62
CA ALA A 57 -3.45 13.03 -24.34
C ALA A 57 -1.96 13.36 -24.15
N THR A 58 -1.39 14.26 -24.95
CA THR A 58 0.00 14.70 -24.80
C THR A 58 0.24 15.45 -23.49
N LYS A 59 -0.68 16.35 -23.10
CA LYS A 59 -0.64 17.03 -21.79
C LYS A 59 -0.69 16.04 -20.62
N GLN A 60 -1.54 15.02 -20.69
CA GLN A 60 -1.62 13.98 -19.66
C GLN A 60 -0.33 13.14 -19.56
N ALA A 61 0.25 12.78 -20.70
CA ALA A 61 1.53 12.07 -20.73
C ALA A 61 2.67 12.93 -20.15
N ALA A 62 2.71 14.23 -20.47
CA ALA A 62 3.67 15.17 -19.91
C ALA A 62 3.51 15.30 -18.38
N TYR A 63 2.26 15.42 -17.89
CA TYR A 63 1.96 15.42 -16.46
C TYR A 63 2.44 14.14 -15.77
N ALA A 64 2.14 12.96 -16.34
CA ALA A 64 2.55 11.68 -15.77
C ALA A 64 4.09 11.56 -15.70
N ARG A 65 4.80 11.97 -16.75
CA ARG A 65 6.28 11.99 -16.77
C ARG A 65 6.86 12.96 -15.74
N HIS A 66 6.26 14.14 -15.59
CA HIS A 66 6.67 15.12 -14.59
C HIS A 66 6.59 14.54 -13.17
N TRP A 67 5.44 13.96 -12.80
CA TRP A 67 5.26 13.35 -11.48
C TRP A 67 6.11 12.12 -11.26
N LEU A 68 6.31 11.29 -12.29
CA LEU A 68 7.21 10.15 -12.20
C LEU A 68 8.63 10.60 -11.86
N ARG A 69 9.15 11.62 -12.56
CA ARG A 69 10.47 12.19 -12.29
C ARG A 69 10.56 12.82 -10.90
N ALA A 70 9.54 13.58 -10.49
CA ALA A 70 9.49 14.19 -9.16
C ALA A 70 9.53 13.14 -8.05
N ILE A 71 8.68 12.11 -8.14
CA ILE A 71 8.64 11.02 -7.16
C ILE A 71 9.96 10.24 -7.13
N LEU A 72 10.52 9.89 -8.29
CA LEU A 72 11.80 9.16 -8.34
C LEU A 72 12.95 9.98 -7.75
N ARG A 73 12.96 11.31 -7.95
CA ARG A 73 13.93 12.18 -7.27
C ARG A 73 13.76 12.13 -5.75
N GLU A 74 12.54 12.24 -5.24
CA GLU A 74 12.28 12.14 -3.80
C GLU A 74 12.60 10.76 -3.23
N CYS A 75 12.45 9.69 -4.02
CA CYS A 75 12.89 8.35 -3.62
C CYS A 75 14.40 8.29 -3.39
N THR A 76 15.21 9.04 -4.15
CA THR A 76 16.69 9.01 -3.96
C THR A 76 17.15 9.62 -2.64
N TYR A 77 16.32 10.46 -2.01
CA TYR A 77 16.64 11.15 -0.76
C TYR A 77 16.26 10.37 0.51
N LEU A 78 15.60 9.22 0.38
CA LEU A 78 15.23 8.40 1.53
C LEU A 78 16.49 7.92 2.27
N PRO A 79 16.48 7.88 3.61
CA PRO A 79 17.63 7.48 4.40
C PRO A 79 17.98 5.99 4.27
N ASP A 80 16.97 5.11 4.11
CA ASP A 80 17.20 3.66 3.97
C ASP A 80 17.51 3.29 2.50
N PRO A 81 18.69 2.71 2.18
CA PRO A 81 19.01 2.23 0.83
C PRO A 81 17.99 1.23 0.27
N LYS A 82 17.47 0.35 1.13
CA LYS A 82 16.47 -0.65 0.70
C LYS A 82 15.14 0.00 0.37
N ALA A 83 14.76 1.02 1.16
CA ALA A 83 13.58 1.81 0.87
C ALA A 83 13.69 2.56 -0.47
N ARG A 84 14.86 3.12 -0.79
CA ARG A 84 15.11 3.79 -2.09
C ARG A 84 14.81 2.86 -3.25
N GLN A 85 15.40 1.67 -3.23
CA GLN A 85 15.22 0.66 -4.28
C GLN A 85 13.77 0.19 -4.36
N PHE A 86 13.19 -0.26 -3.24
CA PHE A 86 11.84 -0.80 -3.22
C PHE A 86 10.80 0.23 -3.69
N VAL A 87 10.85 1.46 -3.16
CA VAL A 87 9.86 2.50 -3.51
C VAL A 87 10.01 2.90 -4.97
N SER A 88 11.23 3.01 -5.49
CA SER A 88 11.46 3.32 -6.91
C SER A 88 10.84 2.26 -7.83
N GLN A 89 11.07 0.97 -7.54
CA GLN A 89 10.48 -0.14 -8.29
C GLN A 89 8.96 -0.19 -8.14
N TYR A 90 8.44 0.06 -6.94
CA TYR A 90 7.00 0.13 -6.68
C TYR A 90 6.32 1.21 -7.53
N VAL A 91 6.91 2.41 -7.59
CA VAL A 91 6.41 3.51 -8.41
C VAL A 91 6.46 3.14 -9.89
N LEU A 92 7.60 2.66 -10.39
CA LEU A 92 7.74 2.24 -11.79
C LEU A 92 6.72 1.17 -12.18
N SER A 93 6.53 0.14 -11.34
CA SER A 93 5.53 -0.90 -11.54
C SER A 93 4.13 -0.32 -11.64
N ARG A 94 3.74 0.58 -10.72
CA ARG A 94 2.42 1.25 -10.75
C ARG A 94 2.22 2.05 -12.04
N PHE A 95 3.20 2.87 -12.44
CA PHE A 95 3.10 3.66 -13.67
C PHE A 95 2.97 2.77 -14.91
N ARG A 96 3.76 1.69 -15.00
CA ARG A 96 3.67 0.71 -16.11
C ARG A 96 2.30 0.03 -16.17
N THR A 97 1.78 -0.44 -15.02
CA THR A 97 0.45 -1.08 -14.96
C THR A 97 -0.66 -0.14 -15.41
N TYR A 98 -0.62 1.13 -15.01
CA TYR A 98 -1.65 2.09 -15.40
C TYR A 98 -1.51 2.58 -16.83
N GLN A 99 -0.28 2.76 -17.33
CA GLN A 99 -0.02 3.06 -18.74
C GLN A 99 -0.63 1.99 -19.65
N PHE A 100 -0.41 0.71 -19.33
CA PHE A 100 -0.97 -0.41 -20.09
C PHE A 100 -2.51 -0.46 -20.02
N LYS A 101 -3.10 -0.24 -18.84
CA LYS A 101 -4.56 -0.22 -18.67
C LYS A 101 -5.21 0.93 -19.45
N THR A 102 -4.60 2.11 -19.47
CA THR A 102 -5.10 3.24 -20.26
C THR A 102 -5.05 2.96 -21.76
N TRP A 103 -4.02 2.22 -22.22
CA TRP A 103 -3.93 1.79 -23.62
C TRP A 103 -5.03 0.78 -23.96
N LYS A 104 -5.24 -0.27 -23.16
CA LYS A 104 -6.30 -1.28 -23.39
C LYS A 104 -7.72 -0.67 -23.38
N SER A 105 -7.95 0.34 -22.54
CA SER A 105 -9.25 1.01 -22.45
C SER A 105 -9.50 2.08 -23.51
N ARG A 106 -8.50 2.49 -24.31
CA ARG A 106 -8.72 3.44 -25.43
C ARG A 106 -9.66 2.88 -26.50
N ASN A 107 -9.67 1.56 -26.69
CA ASN A 107 -10.50 0.90 -27.69
C ASN A 107 -11.91 0.54 -27.15
N MET A 108 -12.21 0.83 -25.89
CA MET A 108 -13.51 0.52 -25.28
C MET A 108 -14.37 1.78 -25.12
N LYS A 109 -15.64 1.70 -25.54
CA LYS A 109 -16.63 2.80 -25.57
C LYS A 109 -16.90 3.50 -24.21
N ASN A 110 -16.41 2.97 -23.09
CA ASN A 110 -16.58 3.55 -21.75
C ASN A 110 -15.51 4.60 -21.40
N ILE A 111 -15.51 5.71 -22.14
CA ILE A 111 -14.54 6.82 -21.99
C ILE A 111 -14.82 7.63 -20.71
N HIS A 112 -16.08 7.80 -20.31
CA HIS A 112 -16.46 8.64 -19.15
C HIS A 112 -15.94 8.12 -17.79
N GLY A 113 -15.83 6.81 -17.61
CA GLY A 113 -15.26 6.22 -16.39
C GLY A 113 -13.73 6.31 -16.31
N LEU A 114 -13.05 6.49 -17.45
CA LEU A 114 -11.58 6.52 -17.52
C LEU A 114 -11.02 7.83 -16.98
N GLU A 115 -11.66 8.96 -17.30
CA GLU A 115 -11.19 10.28 -16.83
C GLU A 115 -11.28 10.42 -15.30
N GLY A 116 -12.37 9.94 -14.69
CA GLY A 116 -12.51 9.90 -13.23
C GLY A 116 -11.41 9.07 -12.57
N ARG A 117 -11.15 7.86 -13.09
CA ARG A 117 -10.05 7.00 -12.62
C ARG A 117 -8.69 7.67 -12.75
N LEU A 118 -8.44 8.39 -13.86
CA LEU A 118 -7.20 9.13 -14.05
C LEU A 118 -7.04 10.24 -13.02
N LYS A 119 -8.08 11.04 -12.77
CA LYS A 119 -8.09 12.09 -11.74
C LYS A 119 -7.79 11.52 -10.35
N ASP A 120 -8.38 10.38 -10.01
CA ASP A 120 -8.11 9.70 -8.73
C ASP A 120 -6.66 9.22 -8.62
N LYS A 121 -6.09 8.69 -9.71
CA LYS A 121 -4.67 8.33 -9.73
C LYS A 121 -3.75 9.55 -9.62
N GLN A 122 -4.11 10.67 -10.24
CA GLN A 122 -3.37 11.92 -10.06
C GLN A 122 -3.42 12.40 -8.61
N LYS A 123 -4.57 12.27 -7.93
CA LYS A 123 -4.68 12.55 -6.49
C LYS A 123 -3.79 11.61 -5.68
N GLU A 124 -3.82 10.30 -5.95
CA GLU A 124 -2.94 9.32 -5.30
C GLU A 124 -1.45 9.67 -5.47
N LEU A 125 -1.03 10.10 -6.67
CA LEU A 125 0.36 10.50 -6.94
C LEU A 125 0.76 11.72 -6.11
N ARG A 126 -0.10 12.74 -6.02
CA ARG A 126 0.15 13.92 -5.18
C ARG A 126 0.28 13.56 -3.70
N LEU A 127 -0.62 12.70 -3.20
CA LEU A 127 -0.57 12.22 -1.82
C LEU A 127 0.71 11.40 -1.56
N PHE A 128 1.10 10.55 -2.50
CA PHE A 128 2.31 9.74 -2.39
C PHE A 128 3.59 10.59 -2.42
N HIS A 129 3.64 11.60 -3.28
CA HIS A 129 4.75 12.56 -3.30
C HIS A 129 4.84 13.35 -1.98
N ARG A 130 3.72 13.86 -1.47
CA ARG A 130 3.69 14.54 -0.16
C ARG A 130 4.14 13.63 0.98
N LEU A 131 3.76 12.35 0.95
CA LEU A 131 4.24 11.35 1.92
C LEU A 131 5.77 11.23 1.87
N LEU A 132 6.37 11.16 0.69
CA LEU A 132 7.82 11.06 0.53
C LEU A 132 8.53 12.34 0.96
N ASN A 133 8.01 13.52 0.61
CA ASN A 133 8.57 14.80 1.05
C ASN A 133 8.62 14.88 2.57
N ARG A 134 7.50 14.59 3.24
CA ARG A 134 7.42 14.61 4.71
C ARG A 134 8.33 13.56 5.36
N ALA A 135 8.45 12.38 4.75
CA ALA A 135 9.40 11.36 5.21
C ALA A 135 10.86 11.83 5.05
N ASN A 136 11.18 12.52 3.95
CA ASN A 136 12.49 13.10 3.69
C ASN A 136 12.79 14.30 4.59
N GLU A 137 11.79 15.06 5.02
CA GLU A 137 11.95 16.14 6.00
C GLU A 137 12.25 15.60 7.40
N GLY A 138 11.90 14.35 7.68
CA GLY A 138 12.20 13.66 8.94
C GLY A 138 11.00 13.49 9.86
N GLU A 139 9.79 13.56 9.33
CA GLU A 139 8.61 13.21 10.10
C GLU A 139 8.52 11.70 10.38
N THR A 140 8.27 11.36 11.64
CA THR A 140 8.26 9.97 12.12
C THR A 140 7.18 9.11 11.46
N LYS A 141 5.93 9.59 11.39
CA LYS A 141 4.79 8.78 10.88
C LYS A 141 4.93 8.48 9.38
N PRO A 142 5.21 9.46 8.49
CA PRO A 142 5.44 9.19 7.08
C PRO A 142 6.62 8.26 6.82
N LEU A 143 7.74 8.46 7.52
CA LEU A 143 8.94 7.65 7.34
C LEU A 143 8.71 6.20 7.79
N LEU A 144 8.08 6.01 8.94
CA LEU A 144 7.68 4.68 9.43
C LEU A 144 6.74 3.99 8.45
N LYS A 145 5.79 4.72 7.84
CA LYS A 145 4.89 4.17 6.81
C LYS A 145 5.66 3.69 5.58
N VAL A 146 6.67 4.43 5.13
CA VAL A 146 7.55 3.99 4.04
C VAL A 146 8.29 2.71 4.44
N LEU A 147 8.87 2.66 5.63
CA LEU A 147 9.57 1.47 6.12
C LEU A 147 8.63 0.25 6.25
N PHE A 148 7.39 0.44 6.70
CA PHE A 148 6.42 -0.64 6.75
C PHE A 148 6.02 -1.17 5.38
N MET A 149 6.00 -0.32 4.35
CA MET A 149 5.82 -0.79 2.98
C MET A 149 7.05 -1.57 2.50
N THR A 150 8.25 -1.11 2.83
CA THR A 150 9.51 -1.69 2.35
C THR A 150 9.84 -3.00 3.01
N TYR A 151 9.47 -3.23 4.28
CA TYR A 151 9.66 -4.50 4.98
C TYR A 151 8.36 -5.35 5.04
N GLY A 152 7.41 -5.07 4.15
CA GLY A 152 6.25 -5.95 3.93
C GLY A 152 5.27 -6.05 5.10
N ARG A 153 5.20 -5.04 5.99
CA ARG A 153 4.14 -4.96 7.00
C ARG A 153 2.84 -4.41 6.39
N THR A 154 2.94 -3.63 5.33
CA THR A 154 1.81 -3.07 4.58
C THR A 154 2.03 -3.11 3.06
N GLY A 155 0.95 -2.96 2.29
CA GLY A 155 1.01 -2.81 0.84
C GLY A 155 1.34 -4.08 0.06
N LYS A 156 1.86 -3.91 -1.17
CA LYS A 156 2.07 -5.01 -2.13
C LYS A 156 3.05 -6.06 -1.62
N ARG A 157 4.21 -5.63 -1.10
CA ARG A 157 5.27 -6.53 -0.63
C ARG A 157 4.80 -7.51 0.43
N ARG A 158 3.87 -7.07 1.29
CA ARG A 158 3.24 -7.94 2.28
C ARG A 158 2.56 -9.12 1.61
N HIS A 159 1.77 -8.87 0.56
CA HIS A 159 1.10 -9.92 -0.20
C HIS A 159 2.13 -10.82 -0.88
N ASP A 160 3.18 -10.24 -1.47
CA ASP A 160 4.25 -10.99 -2.13
C ASP A 160 4.93 -11.97 -1.14
N LEU A 161 5.17 -11.55 0.11
CA LEU A 161 5.72 -12.41 1.17
C LEU A 161 4.72 -13.42 1.76
N MET A 162 3.42 -13.13 1.67
CA MET A 162 2.38 -14.05 2.14
C MET A 162 2.10 -15.17 1.14
N ILE A 163 2.27 -14.94 -0.17
CA ILE A 163 1.94 -15.91 -1.23
C ILE A 163 2.61 -17.29 -0.98
N PRO A 164 3.91 -17.39 -0.67
CA PRO A 164 4.55 -18.68 -0.41
C PRO A 164 3.94 -19.45 0.77
N LEU A 165 3.43 -18.74 1.79
CA LEU A 165 2.80 -19.37 2.96
C LEU A 165 1.39 -19.89 2.69
N LEU A 166 0.75 -19.38 1.63
CA LEU A 166 -0.58 -19.80 1.19
C LEU A 166 -0.50 -20.98 0.22
N ALA A 167 0.69 -21.28 -0.32
CA ALA A 167 0.87 -22.48 -1.12
C ALA A 167 0.56 -23.70 -0.25
N LYS A 168 -0.38 -24.53 -0.72
CA LYS A 168 -0.60 -25.84 -0.10
C LYS A 168 0.70 -26.64 -0.28
N PRO A 169 1.14 -27.41 0.72
CA PRO A 169 2.12 -28.45 0.42
C PRO A 169 1.51 -29.27 -0.71
N ALA A 170 2.30 -29.54 -1.76
CA ALA A 170 1.91 -30.48 -2.78
C ALA A 170 1.68 -31.81 -2.08
N GLN A 171 0.41 -32.06 -1.68
CA GLN A 171 -0.03 -33.43 -1.56
C GLN A 171 0.11 -33.96 -2.97
N GLU A 172 0.88 -35.03 -3.10
CA GLU A 172 0.93 -35.90 -4.26
C GLU A 172 -0.44 -35.87 -4.93
N ASP A 173 -0.54 -35.23 -6.10
CA ASP A 173 -1.72 -35.29 -6.94
C ASP A 173 -1.82 -36.75 -7.40
N SER A 174 -2.35 -37.61 -6.54
CA SER A 174 -2.90 -38.90 -6.92
C SER A 174 -4.01 -38.63 -7.93
N ASP A 175 -3.75 -39.08 -9.15
CA ASP A 175 -4.69 -39.37 -10.24
C ASP A 175 -5.18 -38.19 -11.11
N LEU A 176 -4.24 -37.59 -11.85
CA LEU A 176 -4.50 -37.17 -13.23
C LEU A 176 -3.54 -37.91 -14.17
N THR A 177 -3.72 -39.22 -14.28
CA THR A 177 -3.03 -40.04 -15.30
C THR A 177 -3.65 -39.74 -16.66
N ALA A 178 -3.00 -38.88 -17.45
CA ALA A 178 -3.30 -38.73 -18.86
C ALA A 178 -2.80 -39.99 -19.60
N MET A 179 -3.68 -40.98 -19.78
CA MET A 179 -3.42 -42.09 -20.71
C MET A 179 -3.95 -41.74 -22.09
N TYR A 180 -3.13 -41.96 -23.11
CA TYR A 180 -3.54 -41.92 -24.52
C TYR A 180 -4.12 -43.28 -24.88
N ASN A 181 -5.29 -43.29 -25.55
CA ASN A 181 -5.79 -44.52 -26.18
C ASN A 181 -4.94 -44.86 -27.41
N GLN A 182 -5.03 -46.11 -27.91
CA GLN A 182 -4.25 -46.59 -29.07
C GLN A 182 -4.42 -45.74 -30.33
N ASP A 183 -5.45 -44.90 -30.39
CA ASP A 183 -5.78 -44.02 -31.53
C ASP A 183 -5.25 -42.58 -31.35
N GLY A 184 -4.51 -42.29 -30.27
CA GLY A 184 -3.85 -40.99 -30.05
C GLY A 184 -4.75 -39.86 -29.55
N GLU A 185 -6.03 -40.12 -29.28
CA GLU A 185 -6.95 -39.12 -28.70
C GLU A 185 -6.84 -39.05 -27.16
N LEU A 186 -6.85 -37.82 -26.66
CA LEU A 186 -6.72 -37.48 -25.24
C LEU A 186 -8.11 -37.57 -24.59
N VAL A 187 -8.39 -38.69 -23.94
CA VAL A 187 -9.67 -38.94 -23.27
C VAL A 187 -9.57 -38.56 -21.80
N TRP A 188 -10.37 -37.59 -21.36
CA TRP A 188 -10.58 -37.29 -19.95
C TRP A 188 -11.61 -38.27 -19.39
N ASN A 189 -11.17 -39.24 -18.58
CA ASN A 189 -12.10 -40.03 -17.79
C ASN A 189 -12.63 -39.16 -16.64
N GLU A 190 -13.85 -38.65 -16.77
CA GLU A 190 -14.65 -38.21 -15.62
C GLU A 190 -15.06 -39.46 -14.83
N GLY A 191 -14.12 -39.96 -14.02
CA GLY A 191 -14.35 -41.05 -13.09
C GLY A 191 -15.50 -40.68 -12.16
N ALA A 192 -16.62 -41.40 -12.35
CA ALA A 192 -17.74 -41.42 -11.46
C ALA A 192 -17.31 -41.94 -10.07
N THR A 193 -16.98 -41.03 -9.17
CA THR A 193 -16.97 -41.30 -7.72
C THR A 193 -17.93 -40.34 -7.03
N GLY A 194 -19.08 -40.88 -6.65
CA GLY A 194 -19.79 -40.56 -5.41
C GLY A 194 -20.22 -39.11 -5.18
N GLN A 195 -21.53 -38.92 -5.09
CA GLN A 195 -22.23 -37.68 -4.69
C GLN A 195 -21.92 -37.19 -3.24
N SER A 196 -20.79 -37.58 -2.64
CA SER A 196 -20.35 -37.18 -1.28
C SER A 196 -19.20 -36.15 -1.26
N ALA A 197 -18.55 -35.84 -2.39
CA ALA A 197 -17.31 -35.03 -2.39
C ALA A 197 -17.50 -33.49 -2.33
N LYS A 198 -18.73 -32.96 -2.35
CA LYS A 198 -18.96 -31.50 -2.38
C LYS A 198 -18.91 -30.81 -1.01
N SER A 199 -19.11 -31.54 0.09
CA SER A 199 -18.98 -30.96 1.45
C SER A 199 -17.52 -30.79 1.85
N ASP A 200 -16.69 -31.77 1.57
CA ASP A 200 -15.32 -31.85 2.12
C ASP A 200 -14.37 -30.90 1.38
N ALA A 201 -14.62 -30.67 0.08
CA ALA A 201 -13.85 -29.72 -0.73
C ALA A 201 -13.93 -28.26 -0.24
N VAL A 202 -14.96 -27.89 0.54
CA VAL A 202 -15.08 -26.52 1.09
C VAL A 202 -14.25 -26.35 2.36
N GLU A 203 -14.14 -27.40 3.18
CA GLU A 203 -13.33 -27.38 4.40
C GLU A 203 -11.83 -27.29 4.07
N ASP A 204 -11.40 -27.96 3.00
CA ASP A 204 -10.02 -27.93 2.52
C ASP A 204 -9.58 -26.60 1.89
N LYS A 205 -10.52 -25.73 1.54
CA LYS A 205 -10.19 -24.43 0.93
C LYS A 205 -9.67 -23.42 1.93
N TYR A 206 -10.14 -23.47 3.18
CA TYR A 206 -9.81 -22.50 4.23
C TYR A 206 -8.94 -23.09 5.33
N ARG A 207 -8.43 -24.31 5.13
CA ARG A 207 -7.45 -24.94 6.02
C ARG A 207 -6.14 -24.14 6.02
N LEU A 208 -5.60 -23.91 7.22
CA LEU A 208 -4.34 -23.20 7.39
C LEU A 208 -3.18 -24.12 7.01
N SER A 209 -2.26 -23.62 6.18
CA SER A 209 -0.97 -24.27 5.96
C SER A 209 -0.23 -24.45 7.29
N PRO A 210 0.51 -25.55 7.52
CA PRO A 210 1.29 -25.74 8.75
C PRO A 210 2.22 -24.57 9.06
N ALA A 211 2.82 -23.97 8.02
CA ALA A 211 3.66 -22.78 8.14
C ALA A 211 2.87 -21.57 8.66
N LEU A 212 1.72 -21.30 8.05
CA LEU A 212 0.85 -20.19 8.43
C LEU A 212 0.28 -20.38 9.84
N TYR A 213 -0.06 -21.62 10.21
CA TYR A 213 -0.56 -21.97 11.54
C TYR A 213 0.50 -21.74 12.62
N ALA A 214 1.73 -22.21 12.40
CA ALA A 214 2.85 -21.98 13.31
C ALA A 214 3.16 -20.48 13.49
N LEU A 215 3.13 -19.72 12.40
CA LEU A 215 3.30 -18.27 12.44
C LEU A 215 2.22 -17.61 13.29
N ALA A 216 0.94 -17.87 13.00
CA ALA A 216 -0.18 -17.27 13.71
C ALA A 216 -0.17 -17.61 15.21
N LEU A 217 0.17 -18.86 15.56
CA LEU A 217 0.38 -19.30 16.94
C LEU A 217 1.50 -18.52 17.63
N SER A 218 2.66 -18.36 16.96
CA SER A 218 3.78 -17.61 17.53
C SER A 218 3.44 -16.13 17.75
N GLN A 219 2.69 -15.53 16.82
CA GLN A 219 2.27 -14.14 16.90
C GLN A 219 1.33 -13.90 18.08
N GLN A 220 0.39 -14.82 18.32
CA GLN A 220 -0.51 -14.78 19.47
C GLN A 220 0.24 -14.87 20.81
N LYS A 221 1.34 -15.63 20.88
CA LYS A 221 2.14 -15.77 22.11
C LYS A 221 3.00 -14.55 22.42
N ILE A 222 3.50 -13.88 21.38
CA ILE A 222 4.55 -12.85 21.52
C ILE A 222 3.96 -11.44 21.65
N ASP A 223 2.75 -11.23 21.12
CA ASP A 223 2.06 -9.94 21.07
C ASP A 223 2.99 -8.82 20.57
N PRO A 224 3.36 -8.81 19.27
CA PRO A 224 4.15 -7.72 18.70
C PRO A 224 3.35 -6.40 18.78
N PRO A 225 4.03 -5.24 18.88
CA PRO A 225 3.35 -3.97 19.07
C PRO A 225 2.40 -3.64 17.90
N ASP A 226 1.15 -3.30 18.21
CA ASP A 226 0.06 -3.02 17.27
C ASP A 226 0.21 -1.65 16.56
N ARG A 227 1.26 -1.45 15.74
CA ARG A 227 1.43 -0.21 14.96
C ARG A 227 0.78 -0.23 13.59
N THR A 228 0.64 -1.42 13.00
CA THR A 228 0.06 -1.59 11.66
C THR A 228 -1.29 -2.27 11.72
N ARG A 229 -1.40 -3.35 12.51
CA ARG A 229 -2.52 -4.28 12.52
C ARG A 229 -2.63 -4.88 13.92
N PRO A 230 -3.85 -5.18 14.40
CA PRO A 230 -4.05 -5.86 15.67
C PRO A 230 -3.65 -7.33 15.57
N ASN A 231 -3.19 -7.91 16.69
CA ASN A 231 -2.84 -9.33 16.76
C ASN A 231 -4.06 -10.26 16.52
N PRO A 232 -3.95 -11.37 15.74
CA PRO A 232 -4.98 -12.40 15.70
C PRO A 232 -5.25 -13.03 17.09
N ARG A 233 -6.50 -12.91 17.56
CA ARG A 233 -6.95 -13.53 18.82
C ARG A 233 -7.48 -14.96 18.66
N LYS A 234 -8.04 -15.29 17.49
CA LYS A 234 -8.73 -16.56 17.22
C LYS A 234 -8.08 -17.28 16.02
N LEU A 235 -7.53 -18.46 16.28
CA LEU A 235 -6.92 -19.34 15.26
C LEU A 235 -7.89 -20.33 14.64
N ARG A 236 -9.14 -20.35 15.13
CA ARG A 236 -10.24 -21.13 14.57
C ARG A 236 -11.46 -20.22 14.43
N PRO A 237 -12.32 -20.46 13.43
CA PRO A 237 -13.55 -19.71 13.28
C PRO A 237 -14.48 -20.04 14.46
N ASP A 238 -15.13 -19.00 14.99
CA ASP A 238 -16.12 -19.12 16.06
C ASP A 238 -17.50 -19.30 15.41
N ILE A 239 -17.91 -20.55 15.27
CA ILE A 239 -19.14 -20.92 14.57
C ILE A 239 -20.01 -21.67 15.57
N PRO A 240 -21.19 -21.14 15.95
CA PRO A 240 -22.10 -21.87 16.81
C PRO A 240 -22.60 -23.12 16.07
N GLU A 241 -22.82 -24.22 16.78
CA GLU A 241 -23.33 -25.45 16.15
C GLU A 241 -24.79 -25.28 15.69
N LEU A 242 -25.58 -24.58 16.50
CA LEU A 242 -27.01 -24.38 16.30
C LEU A 242 -27.34 -22.92 15.97
N ASN A 243 -28.35 -22.75 15.12
CA ASN A 243 -28.99 -21.46 14.84
C ASN A 243 -30.03 -21.12 15.93
N SER A 244 -30.59 -19.91 15.91
CA SER A 244 -31.62 -19.43 16.85
C SER A 244 -32.88 -20.29 16.90
N LYS A 245 -33.11 -21.15 15.89
CA LYS A 245 -34.21 -22.11 15.82
C LYS A 245 -33.83 -23.51 16.33
N MET A 246 -32.70 -23.66 17.04
CA MET A 246 -32.18 -24.96 17.49
C MET A 246 -31.97 -25.99 16.37
N ARG A 247 -31.66 -25.51 15.15
CA ARG A 247 -31.31 -26.32 13.98
C ARG A 247 -29.81 -26.21 13.70
N PRO A 248 -29.16 -27.21 13.09
CA PRO A 248 -27.76 -27.10 12.70
C PRO A 248 -27.54 -25.87 11.80
N MET A 249 -26.40 -25.22 11.96
CA MET A 249 -26.05 -24.04 11.17
C MET A 249 -26.04 -24.35 9.66
N PRO A 250 -26.69 -23.53 8.81
CA PRO A 250 -26.71 -23.76 7.38
C PRO A 250 -25.29 -23.76 6.80
N ALA A 251 -24.94 -24.75 5.96
CA ALA A 251 -23.61 -24.91 5.39
C ALA A 251 -23.08 -23.64 4.68
N SER A 252 -23.94 -22.93 3.94
CA SER A 252 -23.58 -21.64 3.31
C SER A 252 -23.19 -20.57 4.34
N ARG A 253 -23.85 -20.54 5.51
CA ARG A 253 -23.53 -19.61 6.59
C ARG A 253 -22.20 -19.98 7.25
N VAL A 254 -21.96 -21.28 7.49
CA VAL A 254 -20.66 -21.80 7.97
C VAL A 254 -19.55 -21.36 7.01
N ASN A 255 -19.72 -21.57 5.70
CA ASN A 255 -18.74 -21.20 4.67
C ASN A 255 -18.46 -19.69 4.60
N ASN A 256 -19.48 -18.86 4.81
CA ASN A 256 -19.29 -17.41 4.83
C ASN A 256 -18.58 -16.95 6.11
N LEU A 257 -18.87 -17.59 7.25
CA LEU A 257 -18.18 -17.33 8.52
C LEU A 257 -16.72 -17.77 8.47
N THR A 258 -16.43 -18.98 7.96
CA THR A 258 -15.06 -19.47 7.76
C THR A 258 -14.28 -18.57 6.81
N LYS A 259 -14.88 -18.19 5.67
CA LYS A 259 -14.26 -17.25 4.71
C LYS A 259 -13.97 -15.89 5.34
N LYS A 260 -14.91 -15.34 6.12
CA LYS A 260 -14.73 -14.05 6.81
C LYS A 260 -13.61 -14.15 7.85
N TRP A 261 -13.63 -15.19 8.68
CA TRP A 261 -12.59 -15.45 9.66
C TRP A 261 -11.22 -15.60 9.00
N TYR A 262 -11.11 -16.40 7.93
CA TYR A 262 -9.87 -16.63 7.20
C TYR A 262 -9.32 -15.33 6.60
N ALA A 263 -10.19 -14.50 6.01
CA ALA A 263 -9.80 -13.19 5.50
C ALA A 263 -9.31 -12.24 6.61
N GLU A 264 -9.98 -12.22 7.76
CA GLU A 264 -9.55 -11.42 8.92
C GLU A 264 -8.23 -11.91 9.50
N LEU A 265 -8.03 -13.23 9.60
CA LEU A 265 -6.78 -13.83 10.05
C LEU A 265 -5.64 -13.45 9.10
N LEU A 266 -5.82 -13.65 7.79
CA LEU A 266 -4.85 -13.26 6.77
C LEU A 266 -4.61 -11.76 6.73
N ASP A 267 -5.55 -10.93 7.13
CA ASP A 267 -5.35 -9.49 7.23
C ASP A 267 -4.53 -9.13 8.47
N ARG A 268 -4.65 -9.86 9.59
CA ARG A 268 -3.93 -9.57 10.85
C ARG A 268 -2.53 -10.20 10.94
N VAL A 269 -2.31 -11.33 10.28
CA VAL A 269 -1.02 -12.04 10.29
C VAL A 269 0.09 -11.19 9.65
N LEU A 270 1.27 -11.20 10.28
CA LEU A 270 2.48 -10.52 9.82
C LEU A 270 3.40 -11.50 9.07
N PRO A 271 3.69 -11.29 7.77
CA PRO A 271 4.51 -12.24 7.02
C PRO A 271 5.95 -12.32 7.54
N PRO A 272 6.63 -13.47 7.39
CA PRO A 272 8.04 -13.60 7.68
C PRO A 272 8.86 -12.82 6.64
N LEU A 273 9.99 -12.28 7.08
CA LEU A 273 11.00 -11.73 6.18
C LEU A 273 11.98 -12.84 5.76
N PRO A 274 12.57 -12.73 4.56
CA PRO A 274 13.71 -13.58 4.18
C PRO A 274 14.90 -13.33 5.12
N ALA A 275 15.71 -14.37 5.35
CA ALA A 275 16.82 -14.35 6.29
C ALA A 275 17.78 -13.16 6.07
N ASP A 276 18.26 -12.96 4.84
CA ASP A 276 19.17 -11.86 4.49
C ASP A 276 18.62 -10.48 4.87
N GLU A 277 17.32 -10.30 4.67
CA GLU A 277 16.64 -9.05 4.97
C GLU A 277 16.46 -8.84 6.46
N TRP A 278 16.21 -9.93 7.18
CA TRP A 278 16.00 -9.94 8.60
C TRP A 278 17.30 -9.62 9.34
N TYR A 279 18.43 -10.28 9.01
CA TYR A 279 19.73 -10.00 9.60
C TYR A 279 20.21 -8.57 9.29
N LYS A 280 20.02 -8.11 8.05
CA LYS A 280 20.34 -6.72 7.69
C LYS A 280 19.53 -5.71 8.51
N LEU A 281 18.25 -5.98 8.75
CA LEU A 281 17.40 -5.11 9.56
C LEU A 281 17.78 -5.18 11.05
N GLN A 282 18.22 -6.35 11.52
CA GLN A 282 18.76 -6.54 12.87
C GLN A 282 20.01 -5.69 13.09
N ASP A 283 20.96 -5.70 12.15
CA ASP A 283 22.17 -4.89 12.20
C ASP A 283 21.85 -3.40 12.24
N LEU A 284 20.94 -2.94 11.37
CA LEU A 284 20.47 -1.55 11.35
C LEU A 284 19.78 -1.16 12.66
N ALA A 285 18.99 -2.04 13.26
CA ALA A 285 18.36 -1.82 14.56
C ALA A 285 19.40 -1.75 15.70
N ASN A 286 20.49 -2.50 15.59
CA ASN A 286 21.62 -2.45 16.52
C ASN A 286 22.57 -1.27 16.28
N GLY A 287 22.36 -0.48 15.22
CA GLY A 287 23.18 0.70 14.90
C GLY A 287 24.31 0.42 13.91
N ARG A 288 24.46 -0.82 13.43
CA ARG A 288 25.49 -1.20 12.46
C ARG A 288 25.03 -0.87 11.05
N GLY A 289 25.92 -0.31 10.23
CA GLY A 289 25.65 -0.04 8.82
C GLY A 289 24.61 1.06 8.53
N ILE A 290 24.35 1.96 9.48
CA ILE A 290 23.48 3.12 9.24
C ILE A 290 24.21 4.13 8.36
N SER A 291 23.82 4.21 7.10
CA SER A 291 24.35 5.20 6.16
C SER A 291 23.88 6.61 6.53
N THR A 292 24.77 7.59 6.38
CA THR A 292 24.40 9.01 6.38
C THR A 292 23.45 9.31 5.22
N LYS A 293 22.47 10.17 5.46
CA LYS A 293 21.44 10.54 4.48
C LYS A 293 22.07 11.23 3.25
N PRO A 294 21.67 10.88 2.02
CA PRO A 294 22.06 11.65 0.85
C PRO A 294 21.52 13.09 0.93
N GLN A 295 22.39 14.08 0.72
CA GLN A 295 22.00 15.48 0.74
C GLN A 295 21.08 15.82 -0.43
N LYS A 296 20.00 16.58 -0.16
CA LYS A 296 19.07 17.04 -1.19
C LYS A 296 19.78 18.06 -2.08
N ARG A 297 19.73 17.88 -3.40
CA ARG A 297 20.18 18.91 -4.34
C ARG A 297 19.26 20.12 -4.21
N LYS A 298 19.79 21.26 -3.74
CA LYS A 298 19.06 22.53 -3.70
C LYS A 298 18.86 23.01 -5.14
N ALA A 299 17.64 23.38 -5.51
CA ALA A 299 17.42 24.07 -6.77
C ALA A 299 18.05 25.47 -6.66
N PRO A 300 18.74 25.97 -7.70
CA PRO A 300 19.38 27.28 -7.64
C PRO A 300 18.39 28.41 -7.31
N ALA A 301 17.13 28.30 -7.74
CA ALA A 301 16.07 29.28 -7.46
C ALA A 301 15.69 29.36 -5.96
N ASP A 302 15.74 28.25 -5.21
CA ASP A 302 15.41 28.22 -3.78
C ASP A 302 16.56 28.79 -2.92
N ALA A 303 17.80 28.67 -3.39
CA ALA A 303 18.95 29.28 -2.70
C ALA A 303 18.91 30.81 -2.78
N VAL A 304 18.47 31.35 -3.92
CA VAL A 304 18.35 32.81 -4.16
C VAL A 304 17.16 33.41 -3.40
N SER A 305 16.01 32.71 -3.32
CA SER A 305 14.83 33.21 -2.60
C SER A 305 15.01 33.23 -1.08
N ILE A 306 15.73 32.26 -0.50
CA ILE A 306 16.05 32.23 0.93
C ILE A 306 17.08 33.32 1.29
N ALA A 307 17.99 33.65 0.38
CA ALA A 307 18.97 34.73 0.60
C ALA A 307 18.34 36.14 0.50
N THR A 308 17.31 36.31 -0.35
CA THR A 308 16.65 37.61 -0.58
C THR A 308 15.47 37.90 0.34
N ARG A 309 14.86 36.89 0.98
CA ARG A 309 13.71 37.06 1.89
C ARG A 309 14.04 37.00 3.38
N LYS A 310 15.30 36.82 3.77
CA LYS A 310 15.69 36.92 5.19
C LYS A 310 15.77 38.39 5.59
N GLY A 311 14.62 39.03 5.70
CA GLY A 311 14.45 40.12 6.65
C GLY A 311 14.85 39.60 8.04
N THR A 312 15.42 40.47 8.85
CA THR A 312 15.79 40.16 10.23
C THR A 312 14.59 39.54 10.94
N ALA A 313 14.77 38.57 11.85
CA ALA A 313 13.66 37.93 12.55
C ALA A 313 12.67 38.92 13.22
N LEU A 314 13.13 40.15 13.49
CA LEU A 314 12.34 41.28 13.95
C LEU A 314 11.34 41.81 12.90
N ASP A 315 11.74 41.93 11.63
CA ASP A 315 10.87 42.41 10.54
C ASP A 315 9.67 41.49 10.31
N MET A 316 9.87 40.19 10.48
CA MET A 316 8.80 39.18 10.35
C MET A 316 7.74 39.31 11.46
N VAL A 317 8.15 39.70 12.67
CA VAL A 317 7.22 39.92 13.79
C VAL A 317 6.47 41.25 13.63
N VAL A 318 7.15 42.28 13.11
CA VAL A 318 6.55 43.61 12.86
C VAL A 318 5.54 43.58 11.72
N GLN A 319 5.77 42.77 10.68
CA GLN A 319 4.87 42.66 9.52
C GLN A 319 3.66 41.74 9.76
N GLY A 320 3.63 40.96 10.84
CA GLY A 320 2.51 40.06 11.16
C GLY A 320 2.30 38.89 10.19
N ASP A 321 3.14 38.78 9.16
CA ASP A 321 3.12 37.72 8.15
C ASP A 321 3.85 36.47 8.66
N PHE A 322 3.18 35.71 9.52
CA PHE A 322 3.64 34.39 9.95
C PHE A 322 3.38 33.37 8.85
N ASP A 323 4.22 33.33 7.82
CA ASP A 323 4.13 32.29 6.81
C ASP A 323 4.56 30.95 7.45
N LYS A 324 3.59 30.05 7.68
CA LYS A 324 3.82 28.68 8.22
C LYS A 324 4.84 27.85 7.40
N ARG A 325 5.26 28.33 6.23
CA ARG A 325 6.28 27.71 5.37
C ARG A 325 7.70 28.05 5.81
N GLU A 326 7.90 29.15 6.53
CA GLU A 326 9.22 29.65 6.93
C GLU A 326 9.67 29.02 8.24
N PHE A 327 8.74 28.81 9.16
CA PHE A 327 8.91 27.94 10.32
C PHE A 327 8.68 26.50 9.84
N GLY A 328 9.76 25.84 9.41
CA GLY A 328 9.70 24.45 8.92
C GLY A 328 8.88 23.50 9.81
N ASN A 329 8.48 22.36 9.27
CA ASN A 329 7.54 21.46 9.93
C ASN A 329 7.94 21.13 11.39
N PRO A 330 7.11 21.47 12.39
CA PRO A 330 7.47 21.30 13.81
C PRO A 330 7.59 19.83 14.22
N GLU A 331 6.95 18.93 13.46
CA GLU A 331 7.03 17.48 13.66
C GLU A 331 8.25 16.82 12.98
N ALA A 332 9.05 17.59 12.22
CA ALA A 332 10.17 17.07 11.47
C ALA A 332 11.42 16.95 12.35
N HIS A 333 11.92 15.72 12.52
CA HIS A 333 13.17 15.47 13.23
C HIS A 333 14.36 15.60 12.27
N THR A 334 15.50 16.03 12.80
CA THR A 334 16.77 15.87 12.08
C THR A 334 17.08 14.38 11.95
N ILE A 335 17.26 13.92 10.70
CA ILE A 335 17.51 12.50 10.40
C ILE A 335 18.94 12.16 10.83
N THR A 336 19.09 11.79 12.10
CA THR A 336 20.34 11.31 12.71
C THR A 336 20.40 9.78 12.69
N ALA A 337 21.61 9.21 12.81
CA ALA A 337 21.78 7.76 12.88
C ALA A 337 20.99 7.14 14.05
N ARG A 338 21.03 7.77 15.23
CA ARG A 338 20.28 7.35 16.43
C ARG A 338 18.76 7.37 16.21
N TYR A 339 18.25 8.39 15.52
CA TYR A 339 16.84 8.48 15.18
C TYR A 339 16.43 7.32 14.24
N MET A 340 17.20 7.08 13.18
CA MET A 340 16.96 5.98 12.25
C MET A 340 17.04 4.60 12.93
N GLN A 341 18.03 4.39 13.80
CA GLN A 341 18.18 3.18 14.59
C GLN A 341 16.90 2.84 15.37
N ARG A 342 16.32 3.85 16.05
CA ARG A 342 15.06 3.68 16.79
C ARG A 342 13.92 3.27 15.86
N LEU A 343 13.82 3.86 14.67
CA LEU A 343 12.81 3.47 13.68
C LEU A 343 12.99 2.05 13.17
N TYR A 344 14.22 1.64 12.86
CA TYR A 344 14.52 0.27 12.46
C TYR A 344 14.16 -0.73 13.56
N ALA A 345 14.53 -0.46 14.81
CA ALA A 345 14.16 -1.29 15.95
C ALA A 345 12.63 -1.43 16.10
N LEU A 346 11.88 -0.36 15.84
CA LEU A 346 10.41 -0.39 15.87
C LEU A 346 9.81 -1.28 14.77
N VAL A 347 10.35 -1.22 13.55
CA VAL A 347 9.92 -2.07 12.45
C VAL A 347 10.31 -3.53 12.69
N PHE A 348 11.54 -3.75 13.15
CA PHE A 348 12.10 -5.07 13.41
C PHE A 348 11.34 -5.85 14.49
N LYS A 349 10.82 -5.17 15.52
CA LYS A 349 9.91 -5.76 16.53
C LYS A 349 8.68 -6.47 15.93
N GLN A 350 8.24 -6.08 14.73
CA GLN A 350 7.09 -6.66 14.02
C GLN A 350 7.49 -7.67 12.93
N CYS A 351 8.77 -7.95 12.78
CA CYS A 351 9.29 -8.81 11.71
C CYS A 351 9.63 -10.20 12.29
N PRO A 352 8.85 -11.23 11.95
CA PRO A 352 9.24 -12.61 12.16
C PRO A 352 10.21 -13.07 11.06
N MET A 353 11.00 -14.08 11.39
CA MET A 353 11.74 -14.95 10.49
C MET A 353 11.27 -16.38 10.75
N MET A 354 11.20 -17.17 9.70
CA MET A 354 10.72 -18.54 9.75
C MET A 354 11.75 -19.47 9.16
N ASP A 355 12.15 -20.48 9.93
CA ASP A 355 13.05 -21.54 9.50
C ASP A 355 12.37 -22.89 9.73
N TYR A 356 12.47 -23.78 8.75
CA TYR A 356 11.95 -25.13 8.87
C TYR A 356 12.95 -26.00 9.63
N ASP A 357 12.54 -26.49 10.80
CA ASP A 357 13.34 -27.42 11.58
C ASP A 357 13.06 -28.85 11.09
N SER A 358 14.03 -29.42 10.35
CA SER A 358 13.95 -30.77 9.79
C SER A 358 13.90 -31.86 10.86
N GLU A 359 14.52 -31.63 12.03
CA GLU A 359 14.57 -32.64 13.10
C GLU A 359 13.21 -32.78 13.78
N ARG A 360 12.51 -31.65 13.97
CA ARG A 360 11.21 -31.62 14.65
C ARG A 360 10.02 -31.70 13.70
N GLY A 361 10.26 -31.63 12.39
CA GLY A 361 9.22 -31.53 11.36
C GLY A 361 8.31 -30.32 11.54
N LYS A 362 8.80 -29.25 12.17
CA LYS A 362 8.00 -28.10 12.62
C LYS A 362 8.62 -26.79 12.15
N TRP A 363 7.76 -25.83 11.85
CA TRP A 363 8.19 -24.47 11.57
C TRP A 363 8.57 -23.76 12.86
N SER A 364 9.81 -23.30 12.94
CA SER A 364 10.30 -22.45 14.02
C SER A 364 10.16 -20.97 13.59
N VAL A 365 9.74 -20.11 14.53
CA VAL A 365 9.51 -18.69 14.25
C VAL A 365 10.28 -17.83 15.25
N THR A 366 11.21 -17.04 14.76
CA THR A 366 12.01 -16.11 15.56
C THR A 366 11.53 -14.67 15.32
N TRP A 367 11.31 -13.92 16.40
CA TRP A 367 10.78 -12.56 16.33
C TRP A 367 11.83 -11.53 16.67
N GLY A 368 11.88 -10.44 15.89
CA GLY A 368 12.85 -9.36 16.13
C GLY A 368 12.73 -8.69 17.51
N LYS A 369 11.58 -8.79 18.20
CA LYS A 369 11.39 -8.28 19.57
C LYS A 369 12.43 -8.82 20.56
N TYR A 370 12.89 -10.06 20.39
CA TYR A 370 13.86 -10.71 21.28
C TYR A 370 15.30 -10.61 20.77
N ALA A 371 15.49 -10.25 19.51
CA ALA A 371 16.79 -10.25 18.85
C ALA A 371 17.52 -8.88 18.91
N VAL A 372 16.84 -7.82 19.36
CA VAL A 372 17.46 -6.51 19.60
C VAL A 372 18.08 -6.52 20.99
N ARG A 373 19.39 -6.28 21.09
CA ARG A 373 20.03 -6.05 22.38
C ARG A 373 19.42 -4.78 23.00
N PRO A 374 18.96 -4.80 24.25
CA PRO A 374 18.61 -3.55 24.92
C PRO A 374 19.84 -2.64 24.87
N TYR A 375 19.62 -1.36 24.60
CA TYR A 375 20.66 -0.33 24.61
C TYR A 375 21.21 -0.22 26.04
N ARG A 376 22.06 -1.16 26.45
CA ARG A 376 23.02 -0.93 27.51
C ARG A 376 24.05 -0.01 26.89
N ILE A 377 24.24 1.13 27.54
CA ILE A 377 25.40 1.99 27.34
C ILE A 377 26.59 1.05 27.51
N VAL A 378 27.19 0.62 26.41
CA VAL A 378 28.50 -0.02 26.45
C VAL A 378 29.42 1.13 26.77
N GLN A 379 29.69 1.34 28.07
CA GLN A 379 30.89 2.02 28.47
C GLN A 379 32.03 1.21 27.89
N ASP A 380 32.88 1.87 27.10
CA ASP A 380 34.16 1.33 26.66
C ASP A 380 34.89 0.75 27.87
N ARG A 381 34.85 -0.58 28.01
CA ARG A 381 35.95 -1.31 28.65
C ARG A 381 36.96 -1.53 27.55
N GLN A 382 37.88 -0.57 27.42
CA GLN A 382 39.20 -0.86 26.90
C GLN A 382 39.83 -1.82 27.90
N ASP A 383 39.94 -3.09 27.54
CA ASP A 383 40.82 -4.01 28.26
C ASP A 383 42.26 -3.54 28.00
N PRO A 384 43.03 -3.13 29.03
CA PRO A 384 44.44 -2.89 28.85
C PRO A 384 45.10 -4.25 28.62
N THR A 385 45.67 -4.41 27.44
CA THR A 385 46.50 -5.55 27.09
C THR A 385 47.62 -5.71 28.11
N ILE A 386 47.67 -6.92 28.66
CA ILE A 386 48.75 -7.52 29.43
C ILE A 386 50.07 -7.33 28.67
N ASN A 387 51.08 -6.79 29.36
CA ASN A 387 52.50 -6.93 29.01
C ASN A 387 53.09 -8.10 29.79
#